data_AF-A0AA43DHA8-F1
#
_entry.id   AF-A0AA43DHA8-F1
#
_cell.length_a   1.000
_cell.length_b   1.000
_cell.length_c   1.000
_cell.angle_alpha   90.00
_cell.angle_beta   90.00
_cell.angle_gamma   90.00
#
_symmetry.space_group_name_H-M   'P 1'
#
loop_
_entity.id
_entity.type
_entity.pdbx_description
1 polymer ?
#
loop_
_entity_poly.entity_id
_entity_poly.type
_entity_poly.pdbx_seq_one_letter_code
_entity_poly.pdbx_strand_id
1 'polypeptide(L)'
;MFGKRGLDFHDKIHARAETSVEENHETKSVGEQDSFEQETGNSQCPVGWLNALCQDVMHRVAAEGSTHLRRVALTVRFADCETHSRGHTQPSPA
;
A
#
# COMPACT_ATOMS: atom_id res chain seq x y z
N MET A 1 -21.53 7.18 15.23
CA MET A 1 -20.94 6.22 16.19
C MET A 1 -19.96 5.32 15.42
N PHE A 2 -18.74 5.07 15.93
CA PHE A 2 -17.56 4.56 15.19
C PHE A 2 -17.63 3.13 14.59
N GLY A 3 -18.82 2.55 14.40
CA GLY A 3 -19.00 1.20 13.87
C GLY A 3 -18.29 0.13 14.71
N LYS A 4 -17.80 -0.94 14.07
CA LYS A 4 -17.04 -2.03 14.73
C LYS A 4 -15.82 -1.52 15.52
N ARG A 5 -15.22 -0.40 15.10
CA ARG A 5 -14.08 0.22 15.80
C ARG A 5 -14.46 0.82 17.16
N GLY A 6 -15.74 1.12 17.39
CA GLY A 6 -16.20 1.65 18.68
C GLY A 6 -16.06 0.65 19.82
N LEU A 7 -16.35 -0.63 19.55
CA LEU A 7 -16.15 -1.72 20.52
C LEU A 7 -14.66 -1.93 20.80
N ASP A 8 -13.83 -1.95 19.75
CA ASP A 8 -12.38 -2.04 19.87
C ASP A 8 -11.79 -0.89 20.71
N PHE A 9 -12.28 0.34 20.52
CA PHE A 9 -11.89 1.47 21.36
C PHE A 9 -12.32 1.31 22.81
N HIS A 10 -13.56 0.88 23.05
CA HIS A 10 -14.05 0.62 24.40
C HIS A 10 -13.19 -0.41 25.12
N ASP A 11 -12.81 -1.49 24.46
CA ASP A 11 -12.01 -2.54 25.09
C ASP A 11 -10.57 -2.09 25.35
N LYS A 12 -9.96 -1.36 24.40
CA LYS A 12 -8.63 -0.78 24.55
C LYS A 12 -8.52 0.20 25.73
N ILE A 13 -9.49 1.10 25.93
CA ILE A 13 -9.46 2.02 27.08
C ILE A 13 -9.62 1.30 28.43
N HIS A 14 -10.19 0.09 28.43
CA HIS A 14 -10.31 -0.77 29.60
C HIS A 14 -9.19 -1.82 29.70
N ALA A 15 -8.11 -1.68 28.91
CA ALA A 15 -7.01 -2.63 28.85
C ALA A 15 -7.43 -4.09 28.57
N ARG A 16 -8.53 -4.26 27.82
CA ARG A 16 -9.03 -5.57 27.38
C ARG A 16 -8.52 -5.84 25.97
N ALA A 17 -7.82 -6.95 25.79
CA ALA A 17 -7.38 -7.45 24.49
C ALA A 17 -7.53 -8.96 24.46
N GLU A 18 -8.28 -9.48 23.48
CA GLU A 18 -8.53 -10.92 23.32
C GLU A 18 -7.61 -11.57 22.28
N THR A 19 -6.77 -10.78 21.60
CA THR A 19 -5.86 -11.27 20.56
C THR A 19 -4.64 -11.94 21.18
N SER A 20 -4.36 -13.18 20.78
CA SER A 20 -3.10 -13.84 21.11
C SER A 20 -1.92 -13.23 20.35
N VAL A 21 -0.71 -13.48 20.82
CA VAL A 21 0.51 -13.16 20.07
C VAL A 21 0.59 -14.08 18.85
N GLU A 22 0.80 -13.50 17.67
CA GLU A 22 1.05 -14.22 16.43
C GLU A 22 2.53 -14.13 16.09
N GLU A 23 3.23 -15.27 16.01
CA GLU A 23 4.68 -15.32 15.68
C GLU A 23 4.95 -15.40 14.17
N ASN A 24 3.94 -15.81 13.40
CA ASN A 24 4.04 -15.97 11.96
C ASN A 24 3.28 -14.84 11.25
N HIS A 25 3.93 -14.21 10.28
CA HIS A 25 3.32 -13.19 9.43
C HIS A 25 3.55 -13.54 7.96
N GLU A 26 2.51 -13.35 7.14
CA GLU A 26 2.61 -13.42 5.69
C GLU A 26 2.49 -12.01 5.11
N THR A 27 3.41 -11.64 4.21
CA THR A 27 3.40 -10.37 3.50
C THR A 27 2.16 -10.27 2.61
N LYS A 28 1.22 -9.38 2.96
CA LYS A 28 -0.06 -9.22 2.23
C LYS A 28 0.02 -8.30 1.01
N SER A 29 1.04 -7.45 0.95
CA SER A 29 1.27 -6.51 -0.15
C SER A 29 2.68 -5.98 -0.11
N VAL A 30 3.26 -5.73 -1.30
CA VAL A 30 4.53 -5.04 -1.47
C VAL A 30 4.26 -3.75 -2.24
N GLY A 31 4.80 -2.64 -1.75
CA GLY A 31 4.64 -1.33 -2.38
C GLY A 31 5.83 -0.43 -2.10
N GLU A 32 6.03 0.53 -2.99
CA GLU A 32 7.03 1.58 -2.90
C GLU A 32 6.35 2.93 -3.11
N GLN A 33 6.82 3.94 -2.38
CA GLN A 33 6.33 5.31 -2.49
C GLN A 33 7.51 6.25 -2.36
N ASP A 34 7.61 7.19 -3.29
CA ASP A 34 8.64 8.20 -3.27
C ASP A 34 8.02 9.59 -3.52
N SER A 35 8.62 10.62 -2.95
CA SER A 35 8.16 12.00 -2.99
C SER A 35 9.22 12.87 -3.66
N PHE A 36 8.82 13.60 -4.70
CA PHE A 36 9.74 14.46 -5.43
C PHE A 36 10.20 15.65 -4.57
N GLU A 37 11.48 16.03 -4.70
CA GLU A 37 12.05 17.21 -4.04
C GLU A 37 11.38 18.52 -4.50
N GLN A 38 10.90 18.55 -5.74
CA GLN A 38 10.20 19.68 -6.34
C GLN A 38 8.94 19.16 -7.03
N GLU A 39 7.87 19.96 -6.98
CA GLU A 39 6.64 19.66 -7.69
C GLU A 39 6.91 19.53 -9.20
N THR A 40 6.37 18.49 -9.83
CA THR A 40 6.64 18.20 -11.25
C THR A 40 6.05 19.24 -12.20
N GLY A 41 5.19 20.15 -11.72
CA GLY A 41 4.60 21.29 -12.44
C GLY A 41 3.68 20.96 -13.61
N ASN A 42 3.75 19.72 -14.12
CA ASN A 42 3.15 19.25 -15.35
C ASN A 42 2.54 17.86 -15.12
N SER A 43 1.46 17.53 -15.85
CA SER A 43 0.80 16.20 -15.80
C SER A 43 1.64 15.06 -16.38
N GLN A 44 2.81 15.37 -16.93
CA GLN A 44 3.80 14.36 -17.33
C GLN A 44 4.49 13.84 -16.06
N CYS A 45 3.86 12.85 -15.42
CA CYS A 45 4.58 11.98 -14.50
C CYS A 45 5.83 11.45 -15.25
N PRO A 46 7.04 11.54 -14.68
CA PRO A 46 8.23 10.97 -15.32
C PRO A 46 8.02 9.46 -15.45
N VAL A 47 7.62 8.99 -16.64
CA VAL A 47 7.36 7.57 -16.91
C VAL A 47 8.56 6.70 -16.52
N GLY A 48 9.78 7.23 -16.67
CA GLY A 48 11.01 6.57 -16.22
C GLY A 48 11.06 6.32 -14.71
N TRP A 49 10.60 7.27 -13.89
CA TRP A 49 10.55 7.11 -12.44
C TRP A 49 9.48 6.10 -12.02
N LEU A 50 8.29 6.18 -12.61
CA LEU A 50 7.24 5.19 -12.33
C LEU A 50 7.69 3.77 -12.72
N ASN A 51 8.41 3.64 -13.84
CA ASN A 51 9.00 2.37 -14.25
C ASN A 51 10.06 1.88 -13.25
N ALA A 52 10.90 2.76 -12.71
CA ALA A 52 11.87 2.39 -11.67
C ALA A 52 11.17 1.87 -10.41
N LEU A 53 10.14 2.56 -9.92
CA LEU A 53 9.33 2.08 -8.79
C LEU A 53 8.70 0.71 -9.06
N CYS A 54 8.16 0.51 -10.27
CA CYS A 54 7.62 -0.78 -10.66
C CYS A 54 8.69 -1.88 -10.65
N GLN A 55 9.90 -1.61 -11.14
CA GLN A 55 11.01 -2.56 -11.12
C GLN A 55 11.42 -2.93 -9.70
N ASP A 56 11.54 -1.94 -8.81
CA ASP A 56 11.91 -2.16 -7.41
C ASP A 56 10.85 -2.99 -6.67
N VAL A 57 9.56 -2.68 -6.89
CA VAL A 57 8.45 -3.48 -6.34
C VAL A 57 8.50 -4.91 -6.87
N MET A 58 8.69 -5.10 -8.19
CA MET A 58 8.78 -6.44 -8.78
C MET A 58 9.97 -7.24 -8.24
N HIS A 59 11.12 -6.60 -8.02
CA HIS A 59 12.29 -7.23 -7.43
C HIS A 59 12.01 -7.70 -5.99
N ARG A 60 11.36 -6.84 -5.18
CA ARG A 60 10.98 -7.17 -3.79
C ARG A 60 9.91 -8.26 -3.74
N VAL A 61 8.92 -8.23 -4.62
CA VAL A 61 7.89 -9.28 -4.74
C VAL A 61 8.55 -10.64 -5.03
N ALA A 62 9.51 -10.68 -5.95
CA ALA A 62 10.26 -11.90 -6.25
C ALA A 62 11.11 -12.38 -5.06
N ALA A 63 11.70 -11.47 -4.28
CA ALA A 63 12.47 -11.81 -3.08
C ALA A 63 11.61 -12.39 -1.95
N GLU A 64 10.34 -11.98 -1.85
CA GLU A 64 9.34 -12.55 -0.93
C GLU A 64 8.85 -13.95 -1.40
N GLY A 65 9.41 -14.49 -2.49
CA GLY A 65 9.04 -15.81 -3.02
C GLY A 65 7.69 -15.83 -3.73
N SER A 66 7.08 -14.67 -3.95
CA SER A 66 5.81 -14.53 -4.66
C SER A 66 6.05 -14.17 -6.11
N THR A 67 5.47 -14.93 -7.04
CA THR A 67 5.52 -14.62 -8.48
C THR A 67 4.21 -14.04 -9.01
N HIS A 68 3.18 -13.99 -8.15
CA HIS A 68 1.81 -13.72 -8.57
C HIS A 68 1.23 -12.45 -7.95
N LEU A 69 0.81 -11.52 -8.81
CA LEU A 69 0.15 -10.28 -8.41
C LEU A 69 -1.24 -10.23 -9.02
N ARG A 70 -2.27 -10.24 -8.17
CA ARG A 70 -3.66 -10.10 -8.61
C ARG A 70 -4.08 -8.64 -8.73
N ARG A 71 -3.56 -7.76 -7.90
CA ARG A 71 -3.98 -6.35 -7.82
C ARG A 71 -2.77 -5.44 -7.72
N VAL A 72 -2.77 -4.41 -8.56
CA VAL A 72 -1.80 -3.31 -8.52
C VAL A 72 -2.55 -2.04 -8.12
N ALA A 73 -1.97 -1.24 -7.24
CA ALA A 73 -2.52 0.06 -6.86
C ALA A 73 -1.48 1.15 -7.14
N LEU A 74 -1.93 2.23 -7.76
CA LEU A 74 -1.15 3.45 -7.93
C LEU A 74 -1.70 4.50 -6.98
N THR A 75 -0.81 5.08 -6.17
CA THR A 75 -1.11 6.17 -5.26
C THR A 75 -0.38 7.42 -5.72
N VAL A 76 -1.10 8.52 -5.85
CA VAL A 76 -0.56 9.83 -6.19
C VAL A 76 -0.95 10.81 -5.10
N ARG A 77 0.03 11.55 -4.59
CA ARG A 77 -0.17 12.65 -3.65
C ARG A 77 0.11 13.97 -4.36
N PHE A 78 -0.84 14.91 -4.25
CA PHE A 78 -0.76 16.23 -4.84
C PHE A 78 -0.19 17.26 -3.84
N ALA A 79 0.13 18.45 -4.35
CA ALA A 79 0.72 19.56 -3.59
C ALA A 79 -0.14 20.01 -2.39
N ASP A 80 -1.46 19.91 -2.52
CA ASP A 80 -2.44 20.20 -1.47
C ASP A 80 -2.59 19.07 -0.43
N CYS A 81 -1.71 18.06 -0.48
CA CYS A 81 -1.76 16.84 0.31
C CYS A 81 -2.97 15.94 0.02
N GLU A 82 -3.75 16.19 -1.03
CA GLU A 82 -4.78 15.26 -1.46
C GLU A 82 -4.12 13.99 -2.02
N THR A 83 -4.63 12.84 -1.60
CA THR A 83 -4.09 11.53 -1.99
C THR A 83 -5.16 10.73 -2.73
N HIS A 84 -4.89 10.44 -4.00
CA HIS A 84 -5.73 9.57 -4.81
C HIS A 84 -5.07 8.21 -4.98
N SER A 85 -5.83 7.15 -4.75
CA SER A 85 -5.38 5.78 -5.00
C SER A 85 -6.32 5.08 -5.93
N ARG A 86 -5.79 4.48 -7.00
CA ARG A 86 -6.56 3.67 -7.95
C ARG A 86 -5.95 2.29 -8.05
N GLY A 87 -6.77 1.28 -7.78
CA GLY A 87 -6.38 -0.12 -7.90
C GLY A 87 -6.96 -0.76 -9.16
N HIS A 88 -6.13 -1.52 -9.87
CA HIS A 88 -6.53 -2.39 -10.96
C HIS A 88 -6.30 -3.85 -10.57
N THR A 89 -7.30 -4.69 -10.78
CA THR A 89 -7.24 -6.12 -10.45
C THR A 89 -7.25 -6.90 -11.76
N GLN A 90 -6.22 -7.71 -11.98
CA GLN A 90 -6.15 -8.63 -13.11
C GLN A 90 -7.18 -9.77 -12.93
N PRO A 91 -7.81 -10.25 -14.00
CA PRO A 91 -8.78 -11.35 -13.93
C PRO A 91 -8.14 -12.68 -13.52
N SER A 92 -6.86 -12.87 -13.86
CA SER A 92 -6.02 -13.97 -13.39
C SER A 92 -4.76 -13.40 -12.73
N PRO A 93 -4.18 -14.05 -11.70
CA PRO A 93 -2.85 -13.68 -11.23
C PRO A 93 -1.86 -13.79 -12.41
N ALA A 94 -1.08 -12.74 -12.63
CA ALA A 94 0.02 -12.75 -13.60
C ALA A 94 1.20 -13.56 -13.06
#